data_AF-A0AA96WDH3-F1
#
_entry.id   AF-A0AA96WDH3-F1
#
_cell.length_a   1.000
_cell.length_b   1.000
_cell.length_c   1.000
_cell.angle_alpha   90.00
_cell.angle_beta   90.00
_cell.angle_gamma   90.00
#
_symmetry.space_group_name_H-M   'P 1'
#
loop_
_entity.id
_entity.type
_entity.pdbx_description
1 polymer ?
#
loop_
_entity_poly.entity_id
_entity_poly.type
_entity_poly.pdbx_seq_one_letter_code
_entity_poly.pdbx_strand_id
1 'polypeptide(L)'
;MTVFSTETLLFTPVTPSADAAPVIFAFPNEYSVGITSLGYQVIWATLAMRPDLQVSRLFTDIHEPLPGHPELVGFSFSWELDYVNILSLLESLNLPLRSADRSDAHPLVFGGGPVLTANPEPFADFFDLVLLGDGEELLDAFIDAYQQVRLADRLTQLRHLAQVPGVYVPSLYQVIYKATDGEIERIDPVDEAIPAQVQKQTYRGNTLLASTVVTEKAAWESIYMVEVVRSCPEMCRFCLASYLTLPFRTASLEASLLPAIERGLQVTNRLGLLGASVTQHPEFESLLDHLDQPQYDAIRLSIASVRTNTVTEKLARLLVKHDTRSITIAVETGSDRLRRMINKKLDNDEIVTAAINAKAGGLSAIKLYGMVGIPTETPADLDQTLVMLKAIKKAAPGLRLTLGCSTFVPKAHTPFQWLGVDPQAEKRLKFLQKQLGAQGIEFRPESYSWSVIQALISRGDRRLSYLLELVRHYGDSLGSYRRAFKELKGQLPDLEFYVHANWPTSQVLPWQHLQGALPQATLLKHLESAISVADDVPTSWSA
;
A
#
# COMPACT_ATOMS: atom_id res chain seq x y z
N MET A 1 -11.35 1.93 31.72
CA MET A 1 -10.11 1.48 31.07
C MET A 1 -10.15 1.99 29.65
N THR A 2 -9.12 2.74 29.21
CA THR A 2 -8.99 3.19 27.82
C THR A 2 -8.59 2.01 26.95
N VAL A 3 -8.86 2.05 25.64
CA VAL A 3 -8.39 1.01 24.70
C VAL A 3 -6.87 0.82 24.79
N PHE A 4 -6.12 1.91 24.99
CA PHE A 4 -4.67 1.85 25.18
C PHE A 4 -4.23 1.09 26.44
N SER A 5 -5.07 1.05 27.49
CA SER A 5 -4.74 0.30 28.72
C SER A 5 -4.83 -1.22 28.55
N THR A 6 -5.37 -1.72 27.44
CA THR A 6 -5.39 -3.16 27.11
C THR A 6 -4.22 -3.57 26.22
N GLU A 7 -3.33 -2.64 25.87
CA GLU A 7 -2.15 -2.91 25.04
C GLU A 7 -1.05 -3.60 25.83
N THR A 8 -0.40 -4.58 25.19
CA THR A 8 0.87 -5.12 25.63
C THR A 8 1.97 -4.57 24.72
N LEU A 9 2.79 -3.67 25.25
CA LEU A 9 3.92 -3.09 24.52
C LEU A 9 5.12 -4.04 24.54
N LEU A 10 5.74 -4.23 23.39
CA LEU A 10 6.97 -5.02 23.23
C LEU A 10 8.23 -4.13 23.12
N PHE A 11 8.09 -2.87 23.50
CA PHE A 11 9.16 -1.89 23.67
C PHE A 11 8.85 -1.05 24.92
N THR A 12 9.83 -0.31 25.42
CA THR A 12 9.65 0.62 26.53
C THR A 12 9.69 2.04 25.99
N PRO A 13 8.55 2.78 25.98
CA PRO A 13 8.56 4.20 25.67
C PRO A 13 9.51 4.95 26.60
N VAL A 14 10.29 5.87 26.06
CA VAL A 14 11.21 6.67 26.85
C VAL A 14 10.45 7.81 27.51
N THR A 15 10.87 8.21 28.72
CA THR A 15 10.33 9.41 29.36
C THR A 15 10.85 10.63 28.60
N PRO A 16 9.97 11.50 28.04
CA PRO A 16 10.40 12.66 27.29
C PRO A 16 11.23 13.64 28.15
N SER A 17 12.21 14.30 27.52
CA SER A 17 12.95 15.40 28.13
C SER A 17 12.05 16.61 28.37
N ALA A 18 12.47 17.52 29.24
CA ALA A 18 11.68 18.72 29.57
C ALA A 18 11.45 19.65 28.36
N ASP A 19 12.35 19.58 27.38
CA ASP A 19 12.33 20.34 26.13
C ASP A 19 11.85 19.50 24.94
N ALA A 20 11.31 18.29 25.15
CA ALA A 20 10.89 17.41 24.06
C ALA A 20 9.85 18.07 23.13
N ALA A 21 9.99 17.87 21.82
CA ALA A 21 9.05 18.40 20.84
C ALA A 21 7.71 17.64 20.91
N PRO A 22 6.56 18.31 21.12
CA PRO A 22 5.27 17.64 21.12
C PRO A 22 4.86 17.19 19.72
N VAL A 23 4.63 15.89 19.55
CA VAL A 23 4.29 15.25 18.27
C VAL A 23 2.95 14.54 18.36
N ILE A 24 2.09 14.78 17.39
CA ILE A 24 0.90 13.94 17.17
C ILE A 24 1.21 13.00 16.00
N PHE A 25 1.10 11.68 16.22
CA PHE A 25 1.27 10.69 15.15
C PHE A 25 -0.03 9.94 14.89
N ALA A 26 -0.61 10.22 13.74
CA ALA A 26 -1.95 9.80 13.36
C ALA A 26 -1.96 8.63 12.38
N PHE A 27 -2.97 7.78 12.52
CA PHE A 27 -3.40 6.87 11.47
C PHE A 27 -4.80 7.29 11.01
N PRO A 28 -5.03 7.54 9.71
CA PRO A 28 -6.29 8.11 9.22
C PRO A 28 -7.41 7.05 9.09
N ASN A 29 -7.61 6.25 10.13
CA ASN A 29 -8.64 5.24 10.22
C ASN A 29 -8.94 4.92 11.70
N GLU A 30 -9.88 4.02 11.95
CA GLU A 30 -10.18 3.55 13.30
C GLU A 30 -8.97 2.86 13.91
N TYR A 31 -8.86 2.92 15.24
CA TYR A 31 -7.76 2.30 15.98
C TYR A 31 -7.55 0.83 15.62
N SER A 32 -8.62 0.05 15.48
CA SER A 32 -8.53 -1.39 15.19
C SER A 32 -7.77 -1.66 13.89
N VAL A 33 -7.99 -0.84 12.87
CA VAL A 33 -7.31 -0.91 11.57
C VAL A 33 -5.90 -0.36 11.68
N GLY A 34 -5.74 0.83 12.28
CA GLY A 34 -4.45 1.51 12.37
C GLY A 34 -3.42 0.76 13.19
N ILE A 35 -3.81 0.21 14.34
CA ILE A 35 -2.91 -0.58 15.18
C ILE A 35 -2.56 -1.94 14.54
N THR A 36 -3.32 -2.39 13.54
CA THR A 36 -2.99 -3.60 12.75
C THR A 36 -2.03 -3.29 11.59
N SER A 37 -1.61 -2.04 11.41
CA SER A 37 -0.55 -1.68 10.46
C SER A 37 0.83 -1.81 11.10
N LEU A 38 1.60 -2.80 10.65
CA LEU A 38 2.97 -3.01 11.13
C LEU A 38 3.88 -1.78 10.86
N GLY A 39 3.68 -1.11 9.73
CA GLY A 39 4.41 0.13 9.41
C GLY A 39 4.09 1.26 10.40
N TYR A 40 2.81 1.44 10.76
CA TYR A 40 2.42 2.43 11.77
C TYR A 40 3.02 2.10 13.15
N GLN A 41 2.90 0.84 13.59
CA GLN A 41 3.42 0.38 14.87
C GLN A 41 4.91 0.68 15.05
N VAL A 42 5.71 0.41 14.02
CA VAL A 42 7.16 0.61 14.09
C VAL A 42 7.51 2.10 14.08
N ILE A 43 6.93 2.89 13.18
CA ILE A 43 7.21 4.34 13.13
C ILE A 43 6.81 5.01 14.45
N TRP A 44 5.65 4.65 14.99
CA TRP A 44 5.22 5.14 16.31
C TRP A 44 6.21 4.74 17.40
N ALA A 45 6.63 3.48 17.47
CA ALA A 45 7.56 3.02 18.49
C ALA A 45 8.92 3.72 18.36
N THR A 46 9.43 3.93 17.14
CA THR A 46 10.66 4.69 16.90
C THR A 46 10.54 6.11 17.45
N LEU A 47 9.45 6.82 17.15
CA LEU A 47 9.21 8.16 17.72
C LEU A 47 9.10 8.13 19.25
N ALA A 48 8.40 7.14 19.82
CA ALA A 48 8.17 7.03 21.26
C ALA A 48 9.42 6.58 22.06
N MET A 49 10.45 6.06 21.38
CA MET A 49 11.74 5.71 21.99
C MET A 49 12.74 6.88 21.96
N ARG A 50 12.37 8.02 21.35
CA ARG A 50 13.20 9.21 21.30
C ARG A 50 12.94 10.11 22.52
N PRO A 51 13.95 10.42 23.35
CA PRO A 51 13.76 11.27 24.53
C PRO A 51 13.44 12.72 24.16
N ASP A 52 13.85 13.18 22.98
CA ASP A 52 13.64 14.54 22.48
C ASP A 52 12.25 14.76 21.86
N LEU A 53 11.36 13.76 21.91
CA LEU A 53 9.98 13.81 21.42
C LEU A 53 8.96 13.44 22.51
N GLN A 54 7.81 14.12 22.51
CA GLN A 54 6.63 13.75 23.30
C GLN A 54 5.51 13.33 22.34
N VAL A 55 5.32 12.03 22.17
CA VAL A 55 4.44 11.48 21.13
C VAL A 55 3.06 11.15 21.67
N SER A 56 2.01 11.59 20.98
CA SER A 56 0.61 11.21 21.23
C SER A 56 0.00 10.60 19.97
N ARG A 57 -0.70 9.47 20.12
CA ARG A 57 -1.38 8.80 19.01
C ARG A 57 -2.78 9.36 18.76
N LEU A 58 -3.14 9.44 17.49
CA LEU A 58 -4.45 9.90 17.02
C LEU A 58 -5.03 8.94 15.98
N PHE A 59 -6.27 8.52 16.19
CA PHE A 59 -7.07 7.73 15.26
C PHE A 59 -8.40 8.45 15.03
N THR A 60 -9.23 7.98 14.10
CA THR A 60 -10.52 8.64 13.81
C THR A 60 -11.54 8.50 14.94
N ASP A 61 -11.44 7.45 15.75
CA ASP A 61 -12.38 7.09 16.80
C ASP A 61 -11.86 7.33 18.22
N ILE A 62 -10.54 7.27 18.42
CA ILE A 62 -9.88 7.46 19.72
C ILE A 62 -8.54 8.19 19.61
N HIS A 63 -8.08 8.78 20.72
CA HIS A 63 -6.77 9.42 20.80
C HIS A 63 -6.20 9.37 22.21
N GLU A 64 -4.87 9.44 22.32
CA GLU A 64 -4.18 9.73 23.58
C GLU A 64 -4.36 11.21 23.96
N PRO A 65 -4.05 11.63 25.20
CA PRO A 65 -4.08 13.05 25.56
C PRO A 65 -3.20 13.87 24.61
N LEU A 66 -3.81 14.70 23.77
CA LEU A 66 -3.11 15.47 22.75
C LEU A 66 -2.46 16.72 23.38
N PRO A 67 -1.26 17.13 22.90
CA PRO A 67 -0.64 18.38 23.33
C PRO A 67 -1.48 19.57 22.86
N GLY A 68 -1.58 20.62 23.69
CA GLY A 68 -2.28 21.86 23.32
C GLY A 68 -1.58 22.66 22.21
N HIS A 69 -0.26 22.49 22.09
CA HIS A 69 0.58 23.12 21.07
C HIS A 69 1.51 22.06 20.45
N PRO A 70 1.02 21.24 19.51
CA PRO A 70 1.88 20.33 18.76
C PRO A 70 2.87 21.11 17.90
N GLU A 71 4.09 20.61 17.79
CA GLU A 71 5.11 21.12 16.87
C GLU A 71 5.14 20.33 15.55
N LEU A 72 4.83 19.03 15.62
CA LEU A 72 4.75 18.13 14.47
C LEU A 72 3.44 17.33 14.48
N VAL A 73 2.84 17.15 13.31
CA VAL A 73 1.68 16.26 13.10
C VAL A 73 1.99 15.32 11.94
N GLY A 74 2.15 14.03 12.22
CA GLY A 74 2.50 13.01 11.24
C GLY A 74 1.34 12.10 10.87
N PHE A 75 1.25 11.67 9.62
CA PHE A 75 0.26 10.68 9.16
C PHE A 75 0.93 9.45 8.52
N SER A 76 0.53 8.25 8.94
CA SER A 76 0.85 7.01 8.22
C SER A 76 -0.27 6.66 7.23
N PHE A 77 -0.04 6.89 5.94
CA PHE A 77 -1.08 6.84 4.92
C PHE A 77 -0.99 5.59 4.03
N SER A 78 -1.89 4.64 4.27
CA SER A 78 -1.84 3.29 3.69
C SER A 78 -2.79 3.07 2.50
N TRP A 79 -3.93 3.78 2.44
CA TRP A 79 -4.96 3.58 1.40
C TRP A 79 -5.45 4.91 0.85
N GLU A 80 -5.53 5.08 -0.46
CA GLU A 80 -5.80 6.39 -1.08
C GLU A 80 -7.13 7.01 -0.63
N LEU A 81 -8.15 6.19 -0.38
CA LEU A 81 -9.49 6.65 0.01
C LEU A 81 -9.55 7.19 1.45
N ASP A 82 -8.55 6.90 2.29
CA ASP A 82 -8.51 7.40 3.67
C ASP A 82 -8.11 8.90 3.75
N TYR A 83 -7.87 9.57 2.61
CA TYR A 83 -7.56 11.01 2.57
C TYR A 83 -8.64 11.85 3.27
N VAL A 84 -9.91 11.44 3.18
CA VAL A 84 -11.06 12.10 3.81
C VAL A 84 -10.89 12.16 5.33
N ASN A 85 -10.28 11.12 5.91
CA ASN A 85 -10.02 11.02 7.35
C ASN A 85 -8.85 11.92 7.73
N ILE A 86 -7.83 12.07 6.87
CA ILE A 86 -6.73 13.03 7.08
C ILE A 86 -7.30 14.45 7.19
N LEU A 87 -8.15 14.86 6.24
CA LEU A 87 -8.79 16.18 6.27
C LEU A 87 -9.65 16.37 7.53
N SER A 88 -10.43 15.35 7.90
CA SER A 88 -11.28 15.40 9.11
C SER A 88 -10.45 15.52 10.40
N LEU A 89 -9.31 14.82 10.48
CA LEU A 89 -8.41 14.90 11.61
C LEU A 89 -7.73 16.28 11.69
N LEU A 90 -7.28 16.85 10.57
CA LEU A 90 -6.76 18.22 10.53
C LEU A 90 -7.79 19.23 11.04
N GLU A 91 -9.04 19.15 10.58
CA GLU A 91 -10.14 20.00 11.06
C GLU A 91 -10.37 19.82 12.57
N SER A 92 -10.37 18.58 13.07
CA SER A 92 -10.55 18.30 14.51
C SER A 92 -9.44 18.88 15.39
N LEU A 93 -8.24 19.03 14.83
CA LEU A 93 -7.09 19.68 15.46
C LEU A 93 -7.09 21.20 15.27
N ASN A 94 -8.11 21.77 14.60
CA ASN A 94 -8.18 23.18 14.20
C ASN A 94 -7.00 23.62 13.32
N LEU A 95 -6.47 22.71 12.50
CA LEU A 95 -5.40 23.00 11.56
C LEU A 95 -5.99 23.37 10.19
N PRO A 96 -5.48 24.42 9.53
CA PRO A 96 -5.81 24.69 8.13
C PRO A 96 -5.54 23.46 7.26
N LEU A 97 -6.52 23.12 6.41
CA LEU A 97 -6.41 21.98 5.51
C LEU A 97 -5.22 22.16 4.55
N ARG A 98 -5.07 23.35 3.97
CA ARG A 98 -3.98 23.65 3.04
C ARG A 98 -2.73 24.10 3.77
N SER A 99 -1.58 23.58 3.36
CA SER A 99 -0.26 23.96 3.86
C SER A 99 0.03 25.44 3.65
N ALA A 100 -0.45 26.02 2.55
CA ALA A 100 -0.31 27.45 2.25
C ALA A 100 -1.01 28.38 3.26
N ASP A 101 -2.04 27.89 3.96
CA ASP A 101 -2.78 28.66 4.97
C ASP A 101 -2.17 28.49 6.38
N ARG A 102 -1.08 27.73 6.53
CA ARG A 102 -0.37 27.51 7.80
C ARG A 102 0.75 28.52 7.98
N SER A 103 0.78 29.15 9.15
CA SER A 103 1.84 30.05 9.60
C SER A 103 2.84 29.38 10.55
N ASP A 104 3.85 30.12 11.03
CA ASP A 104 4.81 29.69 12.06
C ASP A 104 4.14 29.24 13.37
N ALA A 105 2.89 29.63 13.61
CA ALA A 105 2.12 29.22 14.80
C ALA A 105 1.52 27.80 14.68
N HIS A 106 1.56 27.20 13.49
CA HIS A 106 1.01 25.87 13.24
C HIS A 106 2.12 24.82 13.16
N PRO A 107 1.86 23.57 13.57
CA PRO A 107 2.83 22.48 13.41
C PRO A 107 3.21 22.26 11.95
N LEU A 108 4.36 21.62 11.73
CA LEU A 108 4.65 21.01 10.43
C LEU A 108 3.82 19.73 10.31
N VAL A 109 3.04 19.63 9.24
CA VAL A 109 2.26 18.44 8.92
C VAL A 109 3.05 17.58 7.95
N PHE A 110 3.42 16.38 8.38
CA PHE A 110 4.17 15.43 7.55
C PHE A 110 3.40 14.14 7.32
N GLY A 111 3.74 13.42 6.26
CA GLY A 111 3.14 12.13 5.95
C GLY A 111 4.13 11.15 5.36
N GLY A 112 3.86 9.86 5.55
CA GLY A 112 4.58 8.78 4.90
C GLY A 112 3.66 7.60 4.59
N GLY A 113 4.23 6.52 4.08
CA GLY A 113 3.49 5.31 3.70
C GLY A 113 3.38 5.10 2.19
N PRO A 114 2.83 3.96 1.76
CA PRO A 114 2.88 3.53 0.36
C PRO A 114 2.14 4.46 -0.60
N VAL A 115 1.05 5.11 -0.17
CA VAL A 115 0.28 6.05 -1.00
C VAL A 115 1.12 7.27 -1.34
N LEU A 116 1.67 7.94 -0.32
CA LEU A 116 2.48 9.15 -0.49
C LEU A 116 3.82 8.85 -1.15
N THR A 117 4.40 7.67 -0.88
CA THR A 117 5.64 7.25 -1.55
C THR A 117 5.41 6.99 -3.05
N ALA A 118 4.22 6.52 -3.44
CA ALA A 118 3.90 6.25 -4.83
C ALA A 118 3.55 7.53 -5.60
N ASN A 119 2.62 8.33 -5.09
CA ASN A 119 2.23 9.59 -5.70
C ASN A 119 1.65 10.55 -4.65
N PRO A 120 2.45 11.51 -4.15
CA PRO A 120 1.97 12.47 -3.16
C PRO A 120 1.25 13.68 -3.80
N GLU A 121 1.33 13.89 -5.12
CA GLU A 121 0.81 15.10 -5.76
C GLU A 121 -0.68 15.37 -5.54
N PRO A 122 -1.60 14.38 -5.56
CA PRO A 122 -3.01 14.63 -5.25
C PRO A 122 -3.24 15.24 -3.85
N PHE A 123 -2.29 15.05 -2.94
CA PHE A 123 -2.35 15.47 -1.55
C PHE A 123 -1.34 16.58 -1.21
N ALA A 124 -0.59 17.06 -2.20
CA ALA A 124 0.53 17.98 -2.01
C ALA A 124 0.15 19.25 -1.24
N ASP A 125 -1.05 19.77 -1.46
CA ASP A 125 -1.52 20.97 -0.77
C ASP A 125 -1.91 20.72 0.69
N PHE A 126 -2.04 19.46 1.15
CA PHE A 126 -2.42 19.14 2.53
C PHE A 126 -1.22 18.86 3.44
N PHE A 127 -0.06 18.55 2.87
CA PHE A 127 1.17 18.23 3.60
C PHE A 127 2.21 19.33 3.44
N ASP A 128 2.94 19.61 4.51
CA ASP A 128 4.14 20.45 4.44
C ASP A 128 5.33 19.62 3.94
N LEU A 129 5.38 18.35 4.35
CA LEU A 129 6.50 17.44 4.09
C LEU A 129 5.98 16.03 3.83
N VAL A 130 6.65 15.29 2.95
CA VAL A 130 6.37 13.88 2.68
C VAL A 130 7.65 13.08 2.79
N LEU A 131 7.65 12.04 3.62
CA LEU A 131 8.75 11.10 3.76
C LEU A 131 8.53 9.93 2.80
N LEU A 132 9.44 9.80 1.83
CA LEU A 132 9.34 8.84 0.74
C LEU A 132 10.14 7.57 1.06
N GLY A 133 9.46 6.42 1.09
CA GLY A 133 10.10 5.12 1.18
C GLY A 133 10.10 4.50 2.58
N ASP A 134 11.16 3.75 2.87
CA ASP A 134 11.35 3.05 4.15
C ASP A 134 11.73 4.05 5.26
N GLY A 135 11.10 3.94 6.42
CA GLY A 135 11.24 4.92 7.51
C GLY A 135 12.35 4.62 8.51
N GLU A 136 12.93 3.42 8.49
CA GLU A 136 13.88 2.93 9.49
C GLU A 136 15.12 3.82 9.67
N GLU A 137 15.61 4.43 8.58
CA GLU A 137 16.73 5.39 8.62
C GLU A 137 16.25 6.83 8.39
N LEU A 138 15.25 7.00 7.53
CA LEU A 138 14.73 8.30 7.12
C LEU A 138 14.10 9.08 8.28
N LEU A 139 13.39 8.41 9.19
CA LEU A 139 12.66 9.07 10.25
C LEU A 139 13.61 9.76 11.25
N ASP A 140 14.66 9.07 11.68
CA ASP A 140 15.64 9.65 12.60
C ASP A 140 16.40 10.81 11.94
N ALA A 141 16.82 10.65 10.68
CA ALA A 141 17.47 11.72 9.93
C ALA A 141 16.57 12.97 9.78
N PHE A 142 15.27 12.76 9.57
CA PHE A 142 14.28 13.84 9.52
C PHE A 142 14.14 14.56 10.86
N ILE A 143 13.96 13.81 11.96
CA ILE A 143 13.80 14.42 13.29
C ILE A 143 15.08 15.15 13.71
N ASP A 144 16.26 14.55 13.50
CA ASP A 144 17.55 15.17 13.83
C ASP A 144 17.75 16.48 13.05
N ALA A 145 17.37 16.50 11.77
CA ALA A 145 17.42 17.72 10.96
C ALA A 145 16.40 18.76 11.44
N TYR A 146 15.20 18.34 11.83
CA TYR A 146 14.19 19.25 12.39
C TYR A 146 14.70 19.91 13.67
N GLN A 147 15.30 19.16 14.59
CA GLN A 147 15.83 19.69 15.86
C GLN A 147 16.86 20.81 15.64
N GLN A 148 17.65 20.75 14.56
CA GLN A 148 18.65 21.78 14.22
C GLN A 148 18.02 23.14 13.86
N VAL A 149 16.78 23.14 13.35
CA VAL A 149 16.06 24.33 12.86
C VAL A 149 14.74 24.55 13.59
N ARG A 150 14.51 23.85 14.71
CA ARG A 150 13.24 23.85 15.45
C ARG A 150 12.73 25.24 15.81
N LEU A 151 13.63 26.17 16.12
CA LEU A 151 13.31 27.55 16.50
C LEU A 151 13.37 28.54 15.33
N ALA A 152 13.70 28.09 14.12
CA ALA A 152 13.70 28.92 12.92
C ALA A 152 12.28 29.15 12.40
N ASP A 153 12.11 30.13 11.51
CA ASP A 153 10.86 30.33 10.79
C ASP A 153 10.54 29.12 9.88
N ARG A 154 9.26 28.95 9.55
CA ARG A 154 8.77 27.80 8.78
C ARG A 154 9.48 27.66 7.43
N LEU A 155 9.75 28.76 6.72
CA LEU A 155 10.41 28.66 5.42
C LEU A 155 11.84 28.14 5.57
N THR A 156 12.58 28.62 6.56
CA THR A 156 13.92 28.10 6.89
C THR A 156 13.86 26.62 7.26
N GLN A 157 12.88 26.20 8.08
CA GLN A 157 12.67 24.80 8.41
C GLN A 157 12.42 23.94 7.16
N LEU A 158 11.47 24.31 6.32
CA LEU A 158 11.10 23.58 5.11
C LEU A 158 12.29 23.43 4.14
N ARG A 159 13.05 24.50 3.93
CA ARG A 159 14.24 24.48 3.06
C ARG A 159 15.36 23.61 3.60
N HIS A 160 15.58 23.61 4.91
CA HIS A 160 16.58 22.75 5.56
C HIS A 160 16.17 21.28 5.47
N LEU A 161 14.91 20.99 5.78
CA LEU A 161 14.37 19.64 5.75
C LEU A 161 14.33 19.05 4.32
N ALA A 162 14.15 19.88 3.30
CA ALA A 162 14.24 19.47 1.90
C ALA A 162 15.63 18.93 1.49
N GLN A 163 16.67 19.19 2.29
CA GLN A 163 18.01 18.66 2.05
C GLN A 163 18.19 17.24 2.60
N VAL A 164 17.27 16.75 3.43
CA VAL A 164 17.30 15.39 3.96
C VAL A 164 16.89 14.43 2.84
N PRO A 165 17.75 13.45 2.47
CA PRO A 165 17.41 12.49 1.41
C PRO A 165 16.09 11.78 1.69
N GLY A 166 15.14 11.84 0.74
CA GLY A 166 13.82 11.22 0.88
C GLY A 166 12.74 12.10 1.50
N VAL A 167 13.05 13.32 1.95
CA VAL A 167 12.06 14.31 2.35
C VAL A 167 11.68 15.15 1.12
N TYR A 168 10.41 15.05 0.73
CA TYR A 168 9.81 15.86 -0.32
C TYR A 168 8.99 17.00 0.29
N VAL A 169 9.20 18.23 -0.18
CA VAL A 169 8.52 19.44 0.33
C VAL A 169 7.70 20.05 -0.81
N PRO A 170 6.37 19.81 -0.88
CA PRO A 170 5.60 20.14 -2.07
C PRO A 170 5.61 21.62 -2.47
N SER A 171 5.64 22.53 -1.49
CA SER A 171 5.67 23.98 -1.71
C SER A 171 6.96 24.50 -2.37
N LEU A 172 8.00 23.67 -2.41
CA LEU A 172 9.29 24.01 -3.03
C LEU A 172 9.39 23.54 -4.50
N TYR A 173 8.27 23.11 -5.09
CA TYR A 173 8.18 22.72 -6.50
C TYR A 173 7.00 23.40 -7.16
N GLN A 174 7.26 23.99 -8.34
CA GLN A 174 6.26 24.60 -9.18
C GLN A 174 5.87 23.65 -10.32
N VAL A 175 4.58 23.39 -10.46
CA VAL A 175 4.04 22.63 -11.60
C VAL A 175 3.56 23.60 -12.68
N ILE A 176 4.06 23.42 -13.89
CA ILE A 176 3.71 24.22 -15.06
C ILE A 176 2.89 23.36 -16.00
N TYR A 177 1.71 23.82 -16.37
CA TYR A 177 0.76 23.09 -17.20
C TYR A 177 0.67 23.71 -18.59
N LYS A 178 0.45 22.87 -19.62
CA LYS A 178 0.23 23.36 -21.00
C LYS A 178 -1.05 24.19 -21.12
N ALA A 179 -2.05 23.86 -20.31
CA ALA A 179 -3.31 24.57 -20.12
C ALA A 179 -3.87 24.25 -18.74
N THR A 180 -4.81 25.05 -18.22
CA THR A 180 -5.40 24.85 -16.89
C THR A 180 -6.01 23.45 -16.70
N ASP A 181 -6.62 22.90 -17.75
CA ASP A 181 -7.20 21.55 -17.82
C ASP A 181 -6.35 20.59 -18.67
N GLY A 182 -5.12 20.98 -19.00
CA GLY A 182 -4.20 20.21 -19.84
C GLY A 182 -3.18 19.38 -19.07
N GLU A 183 -2.31 18.71 -19.83
CA GLU A 183 -1.16 17.97 -19.32
C GLU A 183 -0.15 18.88 -18.58
N ILE A 184 0.65 18.25 -17.73
CA ILE A 184 1.83 18.88 -17.14
C ILE A 184 2.87 19.10 -18.25
N GLU A 185 3.41 20.30 -18.33
CA GLU A 185 4.53 20.64 -19.20
C GLU A 185 5.86 20.32 -18.52
N ARG A 186 6.03 20.75 -17.26
CA ARG A 186 7.21 20.48 -16.43
C ARG A 186 6.95 20.70 -14.95
N ILE A 187 7.83 20.15 -14.11
CA ILE A 187 7.85 20.31 -12.66
C ILE A 187 9.25 20.79 -12.30
N ASP A 188 9.36 22.02 -11.81
CA ASP A 188 10.65 22.64 -11.52
C ASP A 188 10.76 22.94 -10.01
N PRO A 189 11.95 22.77 -9.40
CA PRO A 189 12.20 23.33 -8.09
C PRO A 189 12.07 24.86 -8.13
N VAL A 190 11.66 25.47 -7.00
CA VAL A 190 11.51 26.94 -6.94
C VAL A 190 12.82 27.71 -7.05
N ASP A 191 13.96 27.07 -6.76
CA ASP A 191 15.31 27.60 -6.96
C ASP A 191 16.38 26.49 -6.99
N GLU A 192 17.62 26.85 -7.33
CA GLU A 192 18.74 25.92 -7.53
C GLU A 192 19.20 25.18 -6.26
N ALA A 193 18.87 25.69 -5.06
CA ALA A 193 19.25 25.02 -3.81
C ALA A 193 18.30 23.87 -3.44
N ILE A 194 17.15 23.77 -4.11
CA ILE A 194 16.19 22.68 -3.89
C ILE A 194 16.52 21.54 -4.84
N PRO A 195 16.62 20.28 -4.35
CA PRO A 195 16.91 19.14 -5.20
C PRO A 195 15.91 19.02 -6.35
N ALA A 196 16.39 19.01 -7.60
CA ALA A 196 15.53 18.84 -8.76
C ALA A 196 14.79 17.48 -8.75
N GLN A 197 15.36 16.48 -8.08
CA GLN A 197 14.77 15.16 -7.90
C GLN A 197 14.94 14.68 -6.47
N VAL A 198 13.91 14.04 -5.91
CA VAL A 198 13.92 13.48 -4.55
C VAL A 198 13.90 11.96 -4.65
N GLN A 199 14.91 11.30 -4.08
CA GLN A 199 14.99 9.84 -4.07
C GLN A 199 14.37 9.26 -2.81
N LYS A 200 13.45 8.28 -2.99
CA LYS A 200 12.90 7.54 -1.85
C LYS A 200 14.01 6.81 -1.09
N GLN A 201 13.89 6.73 0.23
CA GLN A 201 14.78 5.92 1.04
C GLN A 201 14.39 4.44 0.96
N THR A 202 15.39 3.57 1.07
CA THR A 202 15.21 2.12 1.00
C THR A 202 16.13 1.48 2.01
N TYR A 203 15.54 0.88 3.05
CA TYR A 203 16.27 0.12 4.03
C TYR A 203 16.87 -1.13 3.36
N ARG A 204 18.13 -1.45 3.67
CA ARG A 204 18.87 -2.56 3.02
C ARG A 204 19.31 -3.66 3.97
N GLY A 205 18.93 -3.59 5.24
CA GLY A 205 19.27 -4.62 6.21
C GLY A 205 18.43 -5.89 6.07
N ASN A 206 18.80 -6.89 6.87
CA ASN A 206 18.18 -8.22 6.96
C ASN A 206 17.44 -8.44 8.30
N THR A 207 17.19 -7.36 9.04
CA THR A 207 16.30 -7.33 10.21
C THR A 207 15.06 -6.57 9.79
N LEU A 208 13.95 -7.28 9.62
CA LEU A 208 12.69 -6.70 9.19
C LEU A 208 11.76 -6.48 10.38
N LEU A 209 10.59 -5.90 10.10
CA LEU A 209 9.70 -5.39 11.13
C LEU A 209 9.01 -6.50 11.91
N ALA A 210 8.74 -6.24 13.18
CA ALA A 210 7.89 -7.07 14.02
C ALA A 210 7.01 -6.17 14.89
N SER A 211 5.85 -6.68 15.31
CA SER A 211 4.89 -5.91 16.09
C SER A 211 5.53 -5.33 17.35
N THR A 212 5.28 -4.05 17.59
CA THR A 212 5.72 -3.32 18.79
C THR A 212 4.63 -3.27 19.84
N VAL A 213 3.39 -3.63 19.48
CA VAL A 213 2.22 -3.68 20.35
C VAL A 213 1.29 -4.82 19.94
N VAL A 214 0.74 -5.50 20.94
CA VAL A 214 -0.28 -6.54 20.81
C VAL A 214 -1.50 -6.14 21.66
N THR A 215 -2.70 -6.31 21.11
CA THR A 215 -3.94 -5.87 21.76
C THR A 215 -5.14 -6.68 21.26
N GLU A 216 -6.09 -6.97 22.13
CA GLU A 216 -7.35 -7.64 21.76
C GLU A 216 -8.24 -6.78 20.83
N LYS A 217 -7.98 -5.48 20.77
CA LYS A 217 -8.76 -4.50 19.98
C LYS A 217 -8.24 -4.31 18.55
N ALA A 218 -7.21 -5.04 18.14
CA ALA A 218 -6.74 -5.07 16.77
C ALA A 218 -7.78 -5.72 15.84
N ALA A 219 -7.76 -5.39 14.55
CA ALA A 219 -8.66 -5.98 13.55
C ALA A 219 -8.55 -7.52 13.51
N TRP A 220 -7.34 -8.03 13.77
CA TRP A 220 -7.13 -9.41 14.17
C TRP A 220 -6.71 -9.44 15.64
N GLU A 221 -7.67 -9.72 16.51
CA GLU A 221 -7.52 -9.74 17.97
C GLU A 221 -6.20 -10.40 18.40
N SER A 222 -5.38 -9.68 19.16
CA SER A 222 -4.14 -10.16 19.78
C SER A 222 -3.12 -10.75 18.79
N ILE A 223 -3.14 -10.38 17.51
CA ILE A 223 -2.15 -10.84 16.54
C ILE A 223 -0.78 -10.20 16.81
N TYR A 224 0.28 -11.01 16.75
CA TYR A 224 1.67 -10.55 16.67
C TYR A 224 2.17 -10.77 15.25
N MET A 225 2.59 -9.71 14.57
CA MET A 225 3.00 -9.77 13.17
C MET A 225 4.51 -9.71 13.04
N VAL A 226 5.08 -10.54 12.18
CA VAL A 226 6.50 -10.51 11.79
C VAL A 226 6.61 -10.42 10.27
N GLU A 227 7.38 -9.45 9.79
CA GLU A 227 7.70 -9.29 8.37
C GLU A 227 8.79 -10.29 7.98
N VAL A 228 8.41 -11.30 7.20
CA VAL A 228 9.31 -12.36 6.73
C VAL A 228 10.12 -11.88 5.53
N VAL A 229 9.47 -11.14 4.62
CA VAL A 229 10.08 -10.58 3.44
C VAL A 229 9.49 -9.20 3.12
N ARG A 230 10.32 -8.32 2.55
CA ARG A 230 9.88 -7.06 1.98
C ARG A 230 10.09 -7.06 0.47
N SER A 231 9.13 -6.50 -0.26
CA SER A 231 9.03 -6.59 -1.73
C SER A 231 8.75 -8.01 -2.24
N CYS A 232 8.66 -8.13 -3.56
CA CYS A 232 8.44 -9.38 -4.28
C CYS A 232 9.33 -9.41 -5.53
N PRO A 233 10.13 -10.47 -5.75
CA PRO A 233 11.08 -10.54 -6.86
C PRO A 233 10.41 -10.86 -8.22
N GLU A 234 9.11 -11.15 -8.23
CA GLU A 234 8.40 -11.57 -9.45
C GLU A 234 8.14 -10.43 -10.43
N MET A 235 8.14 -9.17 -9.97
CA MET A 235 7.99 -7.99 -10.82
C MET A 235 6.74 -8.06 -11.72
N CYS A 236 5.58 -8.41 -11.14
CA CYS A 236 4.30 -8.27 -11.83
C CYS A 236 4.12 -6.79 -12.22
N ARG A 237 3.90 -6.51 -13.52
CA ARG A 237 4.06 -5.17 -14.14
C ARG A 237 3.07 -4.10 -13.67
N PHE A 238 2.06 -4.48 -12.90
CA PHE A 238 1.09 -3.57 -12.27
C PHE A 238 1.35 -3.39 -10.76
N CYS A 239 2.25 -4.19 -10.16
CA CYS A 239 2.31 -4.39 -8.73
C CYS A 239 3.23 -3.37 -8.05
N LEU A 240 2.61 -2.43 -7.34
CA LEU A 240 3.32 -1.44 -6.53
C LEU A 240 4.19 -2.11 -5.44
N ALA A 241 3.69 -3.16 -4.79
CA ALA A 241 4.43 -3.91 -3.77
C ALA A 241 5.69 -4.60 -4.29
N SER A 242 5.84 -4.77 -5.61
CA SER A 242 7.11 -5.16 -6.21
C SER A 242 7.91 -3.90 -6.55
N TYR A 243 7.45 -3.09 -7.51
CA TYR A 243 8.24 -2.02 -8.12
C TYR A 243 8.63 -0.88 -7.16
N LEU A 244 7.76 -0.50 -6.22
CA LEU A 244 8.02 0.62 -5.31
C LEU A 244 8.98 0.22 -4.17
N THR A 245 8.94 -1.04 -3.73
CA THR A 245 9.62 -1.49 -2.51
C THR A 245 10.92 -2.24 -2.78
N LEU A 246 11.29 -2.44 -4.05
CA LEU A 246 12.54 -3.07 -4.45
C LEU A 246 13.75 -2.47 -3.71
N PRO A 247 14.79 -3.30 -3.43
CA PRO A 247 14.95 -4.71 -3.82
C PRO A 247 14.17 -5.70 -2.94
N PHE A 248 14.11 -6.97 -3.35
CA PHE A 248 13.63 -8.04 -2.47
C PHE A 248 14.56 -8.23 -1.26
N ARG A 249 13.98 -8.23 -0.06
CA ARG A 249 14.70 -8.37 1.22
C ARG A 249 14.07 -9.48 2.04
N THR A 250 14.91 -10.26 2.69
CA THR A 250 14.51 -11.41 3.51
C THR A 250 15.09 -11.22 4.90
N ALA A 251 14.26 -11.40 5.93
CA ALA A 251 14.75 -11.34 7.29
C ALA A 251 15.61 -12.57 7.61
N SER A 252 16.75 -12.42 8.27
CA SER A 252 17.56 -13.59 8.67
C SER A 252 16.74 -14.52 9.57
N LEU A 253 16.67 -15.81 9.24
CA LEU A 253 15.91 -16.77 10.03
C LEU A 253 16.39 -16.81 11.49
N GLU A 254 17.69 -17.08 11.68
CA GLU A 254 18.28 -17.23 13.02
C GLU A 254 18.50 -15.89 13.73
N ALA A 255 19.00 -14.87 13.04
CA ALA A 255 19.39 -13.61 13.68
C ALA A 255 18.22 -12.66 13.95
N SER A 256 17.10 -12.80 13.21
CA SER A 256 15.98 -11.86 13.28
C SER A 256 14.63 -12.54 13.47
N LEU A 257 14.24 -13.49 12.61
CA LEU A 257 12.86 -14.01 12.60
C LEU A 257 12.54 -14.86 13.82
N LEU A 258 13.34 -15.88 14.12
CA LEU A 258 13.09 -16.75 15.27
C LEU A 258 13.11 -15.95 16.59
N PRO A 259 14.10 -15.08 16.86
CA PRO A 259 14.08 -14.23 18.06
C PRO A 259 12.86 -13.30 18.14
N ALA A 260 12.38 -12.77 17.01
CA ALA A 260 11.17 -11.95 16.99
C ALA A 260 9.93 -12.78 17.30
N ILE A 261 9.79 -13.96 16.68
CA ILE A 261 8.70 -14.90 16.93
C ILE A 261 8.66 -15.28 18.42
N GLU A 262 9.79 -15.72 18.99
CA GLU A 262 9.87 -16.10 20.41
C GLU A 262 9.43 -14.97 21.35
N ARG A 263 9.80 -13.72 21.03
CA ARG A 263 9.39 -12.53 21.79
C ARG A 263 7.88 -12.32 21.73
N GLY A 264 7.28 -12.46 20.55
CA GLY A 264 5.83 -12.36 20.37
C GLY A 264 5.06 -13.47 21.08
N LEU A 265 5.60 -14.68 21.08
CA LEU A 265 4.98 -15.84 21.74
C LEU A 265 4.93 -15.73 23.26
N GLN A 266 5.75 -14.88 23.87
CA GLN A 266 5.63 -14.57 25.30
C GLN A 266 4.33 -13.82 25.65
N VAL A 267 3.68 -13.16 24.67
CA VAL A 267 2.51 -12.31 24.91
C VAL A 267 1.25 -12.77 24.18
N THR A 268 1.38 -13.56 23.10
CA THR A 268 0.24 -14.11 22.38
C THR A 268 0.59 -15.38 21.62
N ASN A 269 -0.38 -16.29 21.49
CA ASN A 269 -0.25 -17.47 20.63
C ASN A 269 -0.73 -17.21 19.19
N ARG A 270 -1.05 -15.97 18.80
CA ARG A 270 -1.52 -15.64 17.45
C ARG A 270 -0.40 -14.99 16.65
N LEU A 271 0.16 -15.73 15.70
CA LEU A 271 1.29 -15.30 14.88
C LEU A 271 0.86 -14.99 13.45
N GLY A 272 1.21 -13.80 12.96
CA GLY A 272 1.03 -13.35 11.58
C GLY A 272 2.36 -13.28 10.83
N LEU A 273 2.54 -14.10 9.79
CA LEU A 273 3.68 -13.99 8.87
C LEU A 273 3.31 -13.05 7.72
N LEU A 274 3.97 -11.91 7.65
CA LEU A 274 3.71 -10.84 6.69
C LEU A 274 4.80 -10.70 5.64
N GLY A 275 4.40 -10.25 4.46
CA GLY A 275 5.30 -9.96 3.34
C GLY A 275 4.58 -10.10 2.01
N ALA A 276 5.08 -9.42 0.98
CA ALA A 276 4.47 -9.48 -0.36
C ALA A 276 4.64 -10.85 -1.04
N SER A 277 5.60 -11.67 -0.57
CA SER A 277 5.81 -13.03 -1.06
C SER A 277 6.48 -13.92 0.00
N VAL A 278 5.83 -14.10 1.16
CA VAL A 278 6.37 -14.77 2.36
C VAL A 278 7.05 -16.10 2.04
N THR A 279 6.41 -16.93 1.20
CA THR A 279 6.91 -18.28 0.87
C THR A 279 8.12 -18.29 -0.05
N GLN A 280 8.56 -17.14 -0.55
CA GLN A 280 9.81 -17.00 -1.31
C GLN A 280 11.01 -16.66 -0.43
N HIS A 281 10.84 -16.63 0.89
CA HIS A 281 11.96 -16.64 1.81
C HIS A 281 12.84 -17.88 1.55
N PRO A 282 14.16 -17.76 1.33
CA PRO A 282 15.02 -18.89 0.96
C PRO A 282 15.05 -19.99 2.02
N GLU A 283 14.81 -19.64 3.29
CA GLU A 283 14.74 -20.57 4.42
C GLU A 283 13.29 -20.80 4.90
N PHE A 284 12.28 -20.60 4.03
CA PHE A 284 10.87 -20.74 4.41
C PHE A 284 10.54 -22.15 4.92
N GLU A 285 11.08 -23.19 4.27
CA GLU A 285 10.88 -24.58 4.73
C GLU A 285 11.46 -24.82 6.12
N SER A 286 12.63 -24.25 6.43
CA SER A 286 13.23 -24.32 7.76
C SER A 286 12.38 -23.59 8.81
N LEU A 287 11.76 -22.47 8.45
CA LEU A 287 10.79 -21.79 9.31
C LEU A 287 9.54 -22.66 9.57
N LEU A 288 9.03 -23.35 8.55
CA LEU A 288 7.92 -24.30 8.72
C LEU A 288 8.30 -25.46 9.64
N ASP A 289 9.48 -26.05 9.45
CA ASP A 289 9.98 -27.15 10.29
C ASP A 289 10.19 -26.71 11.74
N HIS A 290 10.61 -25.45 11.95
CA HIS A 290 10.70 -24.87 13.27
C HIS A 290 9.33 -24.76 13.93
N LEU A 291 8.34 -24.19 13.22
CA LEU A 291 6.98 -24.01 13.74
C LEU A 291 6.20 -25.32 13.91
N ASP A 292 6.62 -26.42 13.26
CA ASP A 292 5.98 -27.74 13.44
C ASP A 292 6.38 -28.46 14.74
N GLN A 293 7.37 -27.94 15.48
CA GLN A 293 7.83 -28.59 16.70
C GLN A 293 6.74 -28.56 17.81
N PRO A 294 6.66 -29.59 18.69
CA PRO A 294 5.57 -29.72 19.66
C PRO A 294 5.36 -28.53 20.59
N GLN A 295 6.41 -27.76 20.90
CA GLN A 295 6.28 -26.57 21.74
C GLN A 295 5.44 -25.46 21.09
N TYR A 296 5.23 -25.51 19.78
CA TYR A 296 4.46 -24.53 19.01
C TYR A 296 3.04 -25.00 18.70
N ASP A 297 2.60 -26.17 19.17
CA ASP A 297 1.27 -26.74 18.87
C ASP A 297 0.10 -25.80 19.26
N ALA A 298 0.31 -24.92 20.24
CA ALA A 298 -0.70 -23.96 20.69
C ALA A 298 -0.81 -22.70 19.78
N ILE A 299 0.13 -22.49 18.87
CA ILE A 299 0.13 -21.32 17.97
C ILE A 299 -1.04 -21.39 17.00
N ARG A 300 -1.68 -20.25 16.79
CA ARG A 300 -2.55 -19.98 15.65
C ARG A 300 -1.79 -19.16 14.62
N LEU A 301 -1.55 -19.75 13.47
CA LEU A 301 -0.76 -19.14 12.41
C LEU A 301 -1.68 -18.45 11.41
N SER A 302 -1.31 -17.26 10.97
CA SER A 302 -1.90 -16.57 9.84
C SER A 302 -0.78 -16.19 8.89
N ILE A 303 -0.91 -16.54 7.61
CA ILE A 303 0.06 -16.15 6.58
C ILE A 303 -0.66 -15.21 5.62
N ALA A 304 0.03 -14.19 5.15
CA ALA A 304 -0.38 -13.40 4.00
C ALA A 304 -0.58 -14.30 2.74
N SER A 305 -0.98 -13.71 1.62
CA SER A 305 -1.10 -14.48 0.37
C SER A 305 0.20 -15.22 0.05
N VAL A 306 0.08 -16.47 -0.40
CA VAL A 306 1.23 -17.32 -0.74
C VAL A 306 1.40 -17.43 -2.26
N ARG A 307 2.59 -17.83 -2.69
CA ARG A 307 2.82 -18.19 -4.09
C ARG A 307 2.20 -19.57 -4.37
N THR A 308 1.65 -19.75 -5.56
CA THR A 308 0.96 -21.01 -5.90
C THR A 308 1.85 -22.24 -5.80
N ASN A 309 3.07 -22.17 -6.32
CA ASN A 309 3.99 -23.30 -6.37
C ASN A 309 4.58 -23.69 -5.01
N THR A 310 4.38 -22.89 -3.96
CA THR A 310 4.80 -23.20 -2.59
C THR A 310 3.69 -23.85 -1.77
N VAL A 311 2.49 -24.03 -2.34
CA VAL A 311 1.37 -24.73 -1.69
C VAL A 311 1.60 -26.24 -1.78
N THR A 312 2.43 -26.74 -0.87
CA THR A 312 2.69 -28.16 -0.66
C THR A 312 1.68 -28.77 0.31
N GLU A 313 1.55 -30.10 0.29
CA GLU A 313 0.72 -30.81 1.27
C GLU A 313 1.26 -30.62 2.70
N LYS A 314 2.59 -30.53 2.87
CA LYS A 314 3.26 -30.23 4.14
C LYS A 314 2.81 -28.87 4.68
N LEU A 315 2.90 -27.82 3.88
CA LEU A 315 2.43 -26.47 4.26
C LEU A 315 0.96 -26.49 4.65
N ALA A 316 0.11 -27.16 3.86
CA ALA A 316 -1.31 -27.25 4.15
C ALA A 316 -1.60 -27.99 5.47
N ARG A 317 -0.92 -29.11 5.76
CA ARG A 317 -1.04 -29.81 7.06
C ARG A 317 -0.62 -28.92 8.23
N LEU A 318 0.51 -28.23 8.10
CA LEU A 318 1.00 -27.31 9.13
C LEU A 318 -0.03 -26.20 9.40
N LEU A 319 -0.57 -25.59 8.34
CA LEU A 319 -1.60 -24.55 8.47
C LEU A 319 -2.84 -25.09 9.19
N VAL A 320 -3.31 -26.29 8.85
CA VAL A 320 -4.44 -26.92 9.53
C VAL A 320 -4.15 -27.20 11.00
N LYS A 321 -2.94 -27.67 11.32
CA LYS A 321 -2.47 -27.88 12.70
C LYS A 321 -2.54 -26.59 13.53
N HIS A 322 -2.22 -25.44 12.93
CA HIS A 322 -2.30 -24.12 13.56
C HIS A 322 -3.62 -23.36 13.28
N ASP A 323 -4.74 -24.09 13.18
CA ASP A 323 -6.12 -23.57 13.05
C ASP A 323 -6.40 -22.69 11.81
N THR A 324 -5.58 -22.77 10.77
CA THR A 324 -5.88 -22.17 9.47
C THR A 324 -6.80 -23.07 8.65
N ARG A 325 -7.93 -22.52 8.22
CA ARG A 325 -8.96 -23.24 7.44
C ARG A 325 -8.84 -23.07 5.94
N SER A 326 -8.15 -22.02 5.50
CA SER A 326 -8.05 -21.62 4.10
C SER A 326 -6.73 -20.96 3.77
N ILE A 327 -6.26 -21.15 2.55
CA ILE A 327 -5.10 -20.44 2.01
C ILE A 327 -5.53 -19.49 0.88
N THR A 328 -4.77 -18.41 0.68
CA THR A 328 -5.06 -17.41 -0.35
C THR A 328 -3.93 -17.37 -1.39
N ILE A 329 -4.29 -17.40 -2.68
CA ILE A 329 -3.36 -17.37 -3.80
C ILE A 329 -3.79 -16.29 -4.80
N ALA A 330 -2.85 -15.46 -5.25
CA ALA A 330 -3.10 -14.52 -6.34
C ALA A 330 -2.86 -15.19 -7.70
N VAL A 331 -3.92 -15.30 -8.51
CA VAL A 331 -3.91 -15.94 -9.84
C VAL A 331 -4.13 -14.94 -10.98
N GLU A 332 -4.71 -13.77 -10.65
CA GLU A 332 -5.02 -12.63 -11.50
C GLU A 332 -6.02 -12.93 -12.62
N THR A 333 -5.80 -13.97 -13.42
CA THR A 333 -6.63 -14.38 -14.55
C THR A 333 -6.34 -15.84 -14.87
N GLY A 334 -7.26 -16.56 -15.50
CA GLY A 334 -6.97 -17.90 -16.05
C GLY A 334 -6.33 -17.89 -17.43
N SER A 335 -6.13 -16.71 -18.03
CA SER A 335 -5.49 -16.57 -19.34
C SER A 335 -3.97 -16.54 -19.24
N ASP A 336 -3.30 -17.49 -19.90
CA ASP A 336 -1.84 -17.56 -19.94
C ASP A 336 -1.24 -16.34 -20.68
N ARG A 337 -1.94 -15.85 -21.72
CA ARG A 337 -1.53 -14.64 -22.46
C ARG A 337 -1.51 -13.43 -21.54
N LEU A 338 -2.59 -13.19 -20.79
CA LEU A 338 -2.66 -12.08 -19.85
C LEU A 338 -1.68 -12.25 -18.68
N ARG A 339 -1.47 -13.46 -18.17
CA ARG A 339 -0.42 -13.71 -17.16
C ARG A 339 0.97 -13.36 -17.68
N ARG A 340 1.33 -13.78 -18.90
CA ARG A 340 2.60 -13.36 -19.55
C ARG A 340 2.68 -11.85 -19.72
N MET A 341 1.59 -11.21 -20.13
CA MET A 341 1.52 -9.74 -20.28
C MET A 341 1.73 -9.00 -18.96
N ILE A 342 1.20 -9.48 -17.85
CA ILE A 342 1.42 -8.84 -16.54
C ILE A 342 2.70 -9.33 -15.84
N ASN A 343 3.49 -10.20 -16.49
CA ASN A 343 4.68 -10.87 -15.93
C ASN A 343 4.37 -11.76 -14.70
N LYS A 344 3.20 -12.41 -14.70
CA LYS A 344 2.86 -13.43 -13.72
C LYS A 344 3.36 -14.79 -14.20
N LYS A 345 4.39 -15.32 -13.54
CA LYS A 345 5.01 -16.61 -13.83
C LYS A 345 4.25 -17.72 -13.10
N LEU A 346 3.13 -18.13 -13.68
CA LEU A 346 2.22 -19.10 -13.10
C LEU A 346 1.36 -19.80 -14.16
N ASP A 347 1.40 -21.13 -14.17
CA ASP A 347 0.60 -21.94 -15.09
C ASP A 347 -0.69 -22.46 -14.44
N ASN A 348 -1.70 -22.72 -15.26
CA ASN A 348 -3.00 -23.23 -14.76
C ASN A 348 -2.88 -24.58 -14.05
N ASP A 349 -1.99 -25.46 -14.51
CA ASP A 349 -1.77 -26.76 -13.90
C ASP A 349 -1.13 -26.65 -12.50
N GLU A 350 -0.28 -25.65 -12.27
CA GLU A 350 0.29 -25.37 -10.94
C GLU A 350 -0.80 -24.93 -9.96
N ILE A 351 -1.79 -24.16 -10.43
CA ILE A 351 -2.93 -23.71 -9.60
C ILE A 351 -3.83 -24.89 -9.22
N VAL A 352 -4.11 -25.77 -10.19
CA VAL A 352 -4.87 -26.99 -9.94
C VAL A 352 -4.12 -27.87 -8.94
N THR A 353 -2.80 -28.03 -9.11
CA THR A 353 -1.94 -28.78 -8.20
C THR A 353 -1.94 -28.20 -6.79
N ALA A 354 -1.83 -26.88 -6.64
CA ALA A 354 -1.93 -26.20 -5.36
C ALA A 354 -3.25 -26.49 -4.64
N ALA A 355 -4.38 -26.53 -5.36
CA ALA A 355 -5.66 -26.87 -4.77
C ALA A 355 -5.77 -28.36 -4.36
N ILE A 356 -5.19 -29.27 -5.15
CA ILE A 356 -5.08 -30.70 -4.79
C ILE A 356 -4.28 -30.83 -3.48
N ASN A 357 -3.10 -30.20 -3.40
CA ASN A 357 -2.23 -30.23 -2.23
C ASN A 357 -2.90 -29.61 -1.01
N ALA A 358 -3.55 -28.46 -1.17
CA ALA A 358 -4.29 -27.80 -0.10
C ALA A 358 -5.36 -28.72 0.50
N LYS A 359 -6.15 -29.37 -0.37
CA LYS A 359 -7.18 -30.32 0.07
C LYS A 359 -6.56 -31.55 0.73
N ALA A 360 -5.51 -32.14 0.14
CA ALA A 360 -4.82 -33.32 0.69
C ALA A 360 -4.22 -33.04 2.08
N GLY A 361 -3.74 -31.82 2.30
CA GLY A 361 -3.25 -31.36 3.61
C GLY A 361 -4.36 -31.02 4.62
N GLY A 362 -5.63 -31.10 4.23
CA GLY A 362 -6.79 -30.93 5.13
C GLY A 362 -7.42 -29.54 5.13
N LEU A 363 -6.95 -28.61 4.28
CA LEU A 363 -7.61 -27.30 4.16
C LEU A 363 -9.02 -27.46 3.61
N SER A 364 -9.95 -26.66 4.13
CA SER A 364 -11.37 -26.74 3.77
C SER A 364 -11.78 -25.74 2.70
N ALA A 365 -10.93 -24.76 2.40
CA ALA A 365 -11.18 -23.74 1.39
C ALA A 365 -9.90 -23.18 0.77
N ILE A 366 -10.02 -22.64 -0.43
CA ILE A 366 -9.02 -21.84 -1.10
C ILE A 366 -9.64 -20.51 -1.55
N LYS A 367 -8.93 -19.41 -1.29
CA LYS A 367 -9.29 -18.08 -1.77
C LYS A 367 -8.36 -17.71 -2.91
N LEU A 368 -8.91 -17.20 -3.99
CA LEU A 368 -8.17 -16.77 -5.16
C LEU A 368 -8.35 -15.26 -5.34
N TYR A 369 -7.27 -14.54 -5.63
CA TYR A 369 -7.33 -13.16 -6.09
C TYR A 369 -7.22 -13.11 -7.61
N GLY A 370 -8.27 -12.60 -8.24
CA GLY A 370 -8.35 -12.31 -9.67
C GLY A 370 -8.42 -10.79 -9.92
N MET A 371 -8.29 -10.42 -11.18
CA MET A 371 -8.32 -9.05 -11.66
C MET A 371 -8.99 -9.05 -13.05
N VAL A 372 -9.90 -8.13 -13.28
CA VAL A 372 -10.44 -7.83 -14.62
C VAL A 372 -10.03 -6.44 -15.05
N GLY A 373 -10.26 -6.12 -16.32
CA GLY A 373 -9.77 -4.88 -16.92
C GLY A 373 -8.26 -4.90 -17.13
N ILE A 374 -7.63 -6.08 -17.08
CA ILE A 374 -6.22 -6.22 -17.44
C ILE A 374 -6.07 -5.65 -18.85
N PRO A 375 -5.05 -4.81 -19.11
CA PRO A 375 -4.91 -4.21 -20.41
C PRO A 375 -4.89 -5.27 -21.54
N THR A 376 -5.59 -5.03 -22.65
CA THR A 376 -5.83 -6.00 -23.76
C THR A 376 -6.70 -7.24 -23.43
N GLU A 377 -7.34 -7.31 -22.27
CA GLU A 377 -8.23 -8.43 -21.92
C GLU A 377 -9.45 -8.50 -22.84
N THR A 378 -9.74 -9.71 -23.32
CA THR A 378 -10.85 -10.04 -24.20
C THR A 378 -11.87 -10.95 -23.50
N PRO A 379 -13.09 -11.11 -24.03
CA PRO A 379 -14.05 -12.08 -23.48
C PRO A 379 -13.50 -13.52 -23.40
N ALA A 380 -12.66 -13.93 -24.35
CA ALA A 380 -12.04 -15.26 -24.35
C ALA A 380 -11.11 -15.48 -23.14
N ASP A 381 -10.48 -14.44 -22.63
CA ASP A 381 -9.63 -14.52 -21.43
C ASP A 381 -10.47 -14.75 -20.15
N LEU A 382 -11.68 -14.18 -20.10
CA LEU A 382 -12.62 -14.44 -19.01
C LEU A 382 -13.12 -15.89 -19.06
N ASP A 383 -13.38 -16.43 -20.24
CA ASP A 383 -13.77 -17.83 -20.41
C ASP A 383 -12.66 -18.78 -19.94
N GLN A 384 -11.38 -18.47 -20.22
CA GLN A 384 -10.24 -19.23 -19.69
C GLN A 384 -10.19 -19.20 -18.15
N THR A 385 -10.54 -18.06 -17.54
CA THR A 385 -10.69 -17.96 -16.07
C THR A 385 -11.78 -18.90 -15.55
N LEU A 386 -12.92 -18.99 -16.22
CA LEU A 386 -13.99 -19.93 -15.86
C LEU A 386 -13.55 -21.39 -16.02
N VAL A 387 -12.80 -21.72 -17.08
CA VAL A 387 -12.26 -23.06 -17.33
C VAL A 387 -11.30 -23.47 -16.22
N MET A 388 -10.35 -22.59 -15.86
CA MET A 388 -9.40 -22.84 -14.77
C MET A 388 -10.14 -23.11 -13.45
N LEU A 389 -11.11 -22.29 -13.08
CA LEU A 389 -11.86 -22.46 -11.82
C LEU A 389 -12.66 -23.76 -11.78
N LYS A 390 -13.26 -24.17 -12.92
CA LYS A 390 -13.92 -25.47 -13.05
C LYS A 390 -12.94 -26.63 -12.92
N ALA A 391 -11.74 -26.51 -13.48
CA ALA A 391 -10.69 -27.52 -13.35
C ALA A 391 -10.26 -27.72 -11.88
N ILE A 392 -10.07 -26.62 -11.14
CA ILE A 392 -9.78 -26.66 -9.70
C ILE A 392 -10.88 -27.41 -8.95
N LYS A 393 -12.15 -27.05 -9.16
CA LYS A 393 -13.29 -27.69 -8.48
C LYS A 393 -13.38 -29.19 -8.79
N LYS A 394 -13.10 -29.58 -10.03
CA LYS A 394 -13.08 -30.99 -10.46
C LYS A 394 -11.94 -31.77 -9.80
N ALA A 395 -10.75 -31.17 -9.72
CA ALA A 395 -9.55 -31.80 -9.17
C ALA A 395 -9.57 -31.91 -7.64
N ALA A 396 -10.17 -30.93 -6.94
CA ALA A 396 -10.25 -30.88 -5.49
C ALA A 396 -11.70 -30.87 -4.99
N PRO A 397 -12.47 -31.97 -5.17
CA PRO A 397 -13.91 -31.97 -4.85
C PRO A 397 -14.18 -31.74 -3.36
N GLY A 398 -15.11 -30.85 -3.02
CA GLY A 398 -15.45 -30.50 -1.63
C GLY A 398 -14.56 -29.41 -0.99
N LEU A 399 -13.47 -29.00 -1.65
CA LEU A 399 -12.76 -27.77 -1.29
C LEU A 399 -13.66 -26.57 -1.66
N ARG A 400 -13.89 -25.63 -0.74
CA ARG A 400 -14.63 -24.40 -1.05
C ARG A 400 -13.74 -23.43 -1.83
N LEU A 401 -14.26 -22.85 -2.91
CA LEU A 401 -13.55 -21.85 -3.71
C LEU A 401 -14.21 -20.49 -3.55
N THR A 402 -13.41 -19.48 -3.23
CA THR A 402 -13.80 -18.07 -3.27
C THR A 402 -12.90 -17.32 -4.25
N LEU A 403 -13.46 -16.55 -5.17
CA LEU A 403 -12.72 -15.62 -6.03
C LEU A 403 -13.02 -14.18 -5.60
N GLY A 404 -12.03 -13.53 -4.97
CA GLY A 404 -12.01 -12.08 -4.84
C GLY A 404 -11.49 -11.47 -6.14
N CYS A 405 -12.16 -10.45 -6.67
CA CYS A 405 -11.79 -9.90 -7.98
C CYS A 405 -11.81 -8.38 -8.01
N SER A 406 -10.65 -7.79 -8.26
CA SER A 406 -10.46 -6.34 -8.39
C SER A 406 -10.52 -5.88 -9.85
N THR A 407 -10.64 -4.58 -10.05
CA THR A 407 -10.38 -3.95 -11.35
C THR A 407 -8.91 -3.54 -11.42
N PHE A 408 -8.26 -3.71 -12.56
CA PHE A 408 -6.92 -3.16 -12.79
C PHE A 408 -6.92 -1.64 -12.54
N VAL A 409 -6.04 -1.20 -11.64
CA VAL A 409 -5.80 0.22 -11.34
C VAL A 409 -4.32 0.53 -11.62
N PRO A 410 -4.01 1.46 -12.53
CA PRO A 410 -2.65 1.89 -12.79
C PRO A 410 -2.04 2.53 -11.55
N LYS A 411 -0.77 2.22 -11.28
CA LYS A 411 -0.03 2.75 -10.13
C LYS A 411 1.27 3.40 -10.58
N ALA A 412 1.60 4.52 -9.95
CA ALA A 412 2.86 5.22 -10.14
C ALA A 412 4.06 4.29 -9.95
N HIS A 413 5.14 4.56 -10.69
CA HIS A 413 6.39 3.79 -10.68
C HIS A 413 6.26 2.31 -11.11
N THR A 414 5.14 1.93 -11.73
CA THR A 414 4.96 0.61 -12.35
C THR A 414 5.06 0.71 -13.88
N PRO A 415 5.44 -0.35 -14.60
CA PRO A 415 5.42 -0.36 -16.05
C PRO A 415 4.05 0.00 -16.65
N PHE A 416 2.95 -0.25 -15.93
CA PHE A 416 1.60 0.05 -16.41
C PHE A 416 1.08 1.44 -16.01
N GLN A 417 1.94 2.31 -15.46
CA GLN A 417 1.55 3.65 -15.00
C GLN A 417 0.96 4.57 -16.10
N TRP A 418 1.25 4.28 -17.37
CA TRP A 418 0.73 5.02 -18.53
C TRP A 418 -0.59 4.46 -19.06
N LEU A 419 -1.04 3.30 -18.60
CA LEU A 419 -2.25 2.66 -19.11
C LEU A 419 -3.48 3.16 -18.34
N GLY A 420 -4.64 3.14 -18.98
CA GLY A 420 -5.94 3.51 -18.38
C GLY A 420 -6.71 2.33 -17.83
N VAL A 421 -7.67 2.62 -16.95
CA VAL A 421 -8.66 1.65 -16.45
C VAL A 421 -9.66 1.35 -17.57
N ASP A 422 -9.90 0.06 -17.84
CA ASP A 422 -10.85 -0.37 -18.87
C ASP A 422 -12.31 -0.03 -18.48
N PRO A 423 -13.03 0.79 -19.29
CA PRO A 423 -14.44 1.10 -19.05
C PRO A 423 -15.39 -0.11 -19.06
N GLN A 424 -14.98 -1.23 -19.68
CA GLN A 424 -15.75 -2.46 -19.73
C GLN A 424 -15.57 -3.35 -18.49
N ALA A 425 -14.65 -3.04 -17.58
CA ALA A 425 -14.35 -3.87 -16.41
C ALA A 425 -15.61 -4.15 -15.55
N GLU A 426 -16.52 -3.18 -15.40
CA GLU A 426 -17.79 -3.40 -14.69
C GLU A 426 -18.63 -4.52 -15.32
N LYS A 427 -18.71 -4.54 -16.66
CA LYS A 427 -19.44 -5.58 -17.39
C LYS A 427 -18.76 -6.94 -17.22
N ARG A 428 -17.42 -6.97 -17.17
CA ARG A 428 -16.64 -8.21 -16.95
C ARG A 428 -16.84 -8.77 -15.54
N LEU A 429 -16.85 -7.92 -14.50
CA LEU A 429 -17.21 -8.33 -13.14
C LEU A 429 -18.62 -8.93 -13.08
N LYS A 430 -19.60 -8.26 -13.70
CA LYS A 430 -20.99 -8.75 -13.77
C LYS A 430 -21.11 -10.08 -14.53
N PHE A 431 -20.33 -10.26 -15.60
CA PHE A 431 -20.25 -11.52 -16.33
C PHE A 431 -19.72 -12.66 -15.44
N LEU A 432 -18.59 -12.46 -14.77
CA LEU A 432 -18.03 -13.46 -13.84
C LEU A 432 -19.00 -13.78 -12.71
N GLN A 433 -19.63 -12.77 -12.10
CA GLN A 433 -20.62 -12.98 -11.04
C GLN A 433 -21.75 -13.91 -11.48
N LYS A 434 -22.30 -13.70 -12.69
CA LYS A 434 -23.36 -14.54 -13.26
C LYS A 434 -22.89 -15.97 -13.49
N GLN A 435 -21.69 -16.15 -14.06
CA GLN A 435 -21.18 -17.48 -14.43
C GLN A 435 -20.72 -18.31 -13.22
N LEU A 436 -20.11 -17.67 -12.22
CA LEU A 436 -19.57 -18.35 -11.03
C LEU A 436 -20.67 -18.79 -10.05
N GLY A 437 -21.74 -18.00 -9.91
CA GLY A 437 -22.89 -18.38 -9.10
C GLY A 437 -23.50 -19.72 -9.52
N ALA A 438 -23.61 -19.96 -10.84
CA ALA A 438 -24.10 -21.22 -11.40
C ALA A 438 -23.16 -22.42 -11.11
N GLN A 439 -21.90 -22.16 -10.77
CA GLN A 439 -20.90 -23.17 -10.44
C GLN A 439 -20.71 -23.36 -8.93
N GLY A 440 -21.49 -22.67 -8.09
CA GLY A 440 -21.34 -22.72 -6.62
C GLY A 440 -19.95 -22.24 -6.15
N ILE A 441 -19.34 -21.32 -6.89
CA ILE A 441 -18.10 -20.64 -6.51
C ILE A 441 -18.49 -19.29 -5.92
N GLU A 442 -18.00 -18.98 -4.72
CA GLU A 442 -18.25 -17.70 -4.09
C GLU A 442 -17.48 -16.61 -4.82
N PHE A 443 -18.15 -15.55 -5.27
CA PHE A 443 -17.53 -14.44 -5.98
C PHE A 443 -17.65 -13.15 -5.15
N ARG A 444 -16.53 -12.47 -4.93
CA ARG A 444 -16.44 -11.22 -4.17
C ARG A 444 -15.81 -10.14 -5.06
N PRO A 445 -16.59 -9.48 -5.93
CA PRO A 445 -16.08 -8.39 -6.75
C PRO A 445 -15.90 -7.13 -5.91
N GLU A 446 -14.83 -6.38 -6.21
CA GLU A 446 -14.74 -4.99 -5.78
C GLU A 446 -15.71 -4.10 -6.56
N SER A 447 -15.99 -2.92 -6.02
CA SER A 447 -16.82 -1.93 -6.70
C SER A 447 -16.00 -1.23 -7.79
N TYR A 448 -16.34 -1.47 -9.06
CA TYR A 448 -15.74 -0.78 -10.20
C TYR A 448 -15.74 0.74 -10.04
N SER A 449 -16.85 1.33 -9.55
CA SER A 449 -16.94 2.78 -9.37
C SER A 449 -15.94 3.29 -8.33
N TRP A 450 -15.65 2.53 -7.28
CA TRP A 450 -14.61 2.90 -6.32
C TRP A 450 -13.20 2.62 -6.85
N SER A 451 -12.99 1.60 -7.68
CA SER A 451 -11.72 1.41 -8.41
C SER A 451 -11.43 2.59 -9.36
N VAL A 452 -12.46 3.17 -10.00
CA VAL A 452 -12.34 4.40 -10.82
C VAL A 452 -11.86 5.58 -9.98
N ILE A 453 -12.43 5.78 -8.79
CA ILE A 453 -11.98 6.83 -7.87
C ILE A 453 -10.55 6.55 -7.37
N GLN A 454 -10.23 5.30 -7.05
CA GLN A 454 -8.88 4.93 -6.65
C GLN A 454 -7.88 5.24 -7.78
N ALA A 455 -8.22 4.95 -9.03
CA ALA A 455 -7.37 5.26 -10.18
C ALA A 455 -7.20 6.77 -10.37
N LEU A 456 -8.27 7.56 -10.23
CA LEU A 456 -8.22 9.01 -10.26
C LEU A 456 -7.20 9.54 -9.25
N ILE A 457 -7.28 9.09 -7.99
CA ILE A 457 -6.37 9.53 -6.94
C ILE A 457 -4.96 9.01 -7.19
N SER A 458 -4.80 7.73 -7.54
CA SER A 458 -3.48 7.11 -7.76
C SER A 458 -2.68 7.80 -8.87
N ARG A 459 -3.37 8.27 -9.92
CA ARG A 459 -2.78 8.92 -11.09
C ARG A 459 -2.81 10.45 -11.05
N GLY A 460 -3.50 11.03 -10.07
CA GLY A 460 -3.80 12.45 -10.02
C GLY A 460 -2.58 13.35 -9.87
N ASP A 461 -2.77 14.63 -10.22
CA ASP A 461 -1.82 15.71 -9.95
C ASP A 461 -2.35 16.67 -8.88
N ARG A 462 -1.57 17.71 -8.60
CA ARG A 462 -1.85 18.70 -7.55
C ARG A 462 -3.20 19.38 -7.66
N ARG A 463 -3.79 19.49 -8.85
CA ARG A 463 -5.14 20.08 -9.02
C ARG A 463 -6.23 19.24 -8.37
N LEU A 464 -5.97 17.96 -8.06
CA LEU A 464 -6.92 17.13 -7.35
C LEU A 464 -7.12 17.55 -5.89
N SER A 465 -6.21 18.31 -5.26
CA SER A 465 -6.40 18.80 -3.89
C SER A 465 -7.74 19.55 -3.74
N TYR A 466 -8.04 20.46 -4.66
CA TYR A 466 -9.31 21.21 -4.72
C TYR A 466 -10.51 20.29 -4.87
N LEU A 467 -10.39 19.26 -5.71
CA LEU A 467 -11.45 18.28 -5.91
C LEU A 467 -11.70 17.45 -4.65
N LEU A 468 -10.64 16.97 -4.00
CA LEU A 468 -10.69 16.16 -2.78
C LEU A 468 -11.30 16.96 -1.61
N GLU A 469 -10.95 18.24 -1.49
CA GLU A 469 -11.53 19.17 -0.52
C GLU A 469 -13.04 19.36 -0.74
N LEU A 470 -13.48 19.60 -1.99
CA LEU A 470 -14.91 19.70 -2.32
C LEU A 470 -15.66 18.38 -2.04
N VAL A 471 -15.07 17.24 -2.38
CA VAL A 471 -15.68 15.93 -2.12
C VAL A 471 -15.90 15.72 -0.63
N ARG A 472 -14.90 16.08 0.19
CA ARG A 472 -15.02 16.04 1.66
C ARG A 472 -16.16 16.94 2.14
N HIS A 473 -16.28 18.15 1.61
CA HIS A 473 -17.34 19.09 1.95
C HIS A 473 -18.74 18.55 1.59
N TYR A 474 -18.87 17.81 0.49
CA TYR A 474 -20.13 17.20 0.07
C TYR A 474 -20.44 15.85 0.75
N GLY A 475 -19.57 15.33 1.62
CA GLY A 475 -19.82 14.12 2.39
C GLY A 475 -19.33 12.81 1.77
N ASP A 476 -18.27 12.84 0.96
CA ASP A 476 -17.50 11.67 0.50
C ASP A 476 -18.33 10.49 -0.06
N SER A 477 -18.90 10.72 -1.23
CA SER A 477 -19.65 9.71 -1.97
C SER A 477 -19.30 9.77 -3.45
N LEU A 478 -19.63 8.72 -4.21
CA LEU A 478 -19.52 8.76 -5.68
C LEU A 478 -20.29 9.96 -6.29
N GLY A 479 -21.38 10.40 -5.65
CA GLY A 479 -22.11 11.62 -6.05
C GLY A 479 -21.33 12.91 -5.76
N SER A 480 -20.59 12.94 -4.65
CA SER A 480 -19.71 14.06 -4.27
C SER A 480 -18.61 14.28 -5.31
N TYR A 481 -17.95 13.21 -5.79
CA TYR A 481 -16.96 13.30 -6.87
C TYR A 481 -17.55 13.90 -8.16
N ARG A 482 -18.72 13.42 -8.58
CA ARG A 482 -19.41 13.95 -9.77
C ARG A 482 -19.76 15.43 -9.63
N ARG A 483 -20.21 15.83 -8.43
CA ARG A 483 -20.53 17.23 -8.13
C ARG A 483 -19.27 18.10 -8.15
N ALA A 484 -18.17 17.65 -7.57
CA ALA A 484 -16.90 18.38 -7.54
C ALA A 484 -16.34 18.59 -8.95
N PHE A 485 -16.33 17.55 -9.80
CA PHE A 485 -15.93 17.70 -11.21
C PHE A 485 -16.80 18.70 -11.98
N LYS A 486 -18.10 18.76 -11.68
CA LYS A 486 -19.00 19.73 -12.31
C LYS A 486 -18.66 21.16 -11.90
N GLU A 487 -18.33 21.38 -10.64
CA GLU A 487 -17.95 22.70 -10.11
C GLU A 487 -16.59 23.17 -10.65
N LEU A 488 -15.63 22.25 -10.74
CA LEU A 488 -14.27 22.53 -11.20
C LEU A 488 -14.07 22.38 -12.71
N LYS A 489 -15.16 22.42 -13.50
CA LYS A 489 -15.08 22.26 -14.96
C LYS A 489 -14.16 23.33 -15.57
N GLY A 490 -13.15 22.89 -16.32
CA GLY A 490 -12.14 23.77 -16.95
C GLY A 490 -11.02 24.23 -16.03
N GLN A 491 -10.98 23.75 -14.77
CA GLN A 491 -9.92 24.05 -13.80
C GLN A 491 -8.96 22.87 -13.58
N LEU A 492 -9.36 21.68 -14.01
CA LEU A 492 -8.54 20.47 -14.08
C LEU A 492 -9.00 19.62 -15.27
N PRO A 493 -8.16 18.67 -15.73
CA PRO A 493 -8.57 17.65 -16.66
C PRO A 493 -9.79 16.87 -16.17
N ASP A 494 -10.55 16.30 -17.10
CA ASP A 494 -11.72 15.50 -16.78
C ASP A 494 -11.35 14.10 -16.26
N LEU A 495 -12.38 13.35 -15.82
CA LEU A 495 -12.21 11.99 -15.34
C LEU A 495 -11.63 11.06 -16.42
N GLU A 496 -11.96 11.30 -17.70
CA GLU A 496 -11.48 10.50 -18.82
C GLU A 496 -9.95 10.58 -18.91
N PHE A 497 -9.39 11.80 -18.83
CA PHE A 497 -7.95 12.03 -18.84
C PHE A 497 -7.23 11.28 -17.71
N TYR A 498 -7.72 11.38 -16.47
CA TYR A 498 -7.03 10.77 -15.32
C TYR A 498 -7.21 9.26 -15.25
N VAL A 499 -8.36 8.73 -15.65
CA VAL A 499 -8.74 7.34 -15.35
C VAL A 499 -8.62 6.43 -16.57
N HIS A 500 -9.21 6.81 -17.69
CA HIS A 500 -9.44 5.91 -18.83
C HIS A 500 -8.44 6.10 -19.96
N ALA A 501 -7.90 7.31 -20.12
CA ALA A 501 -6.90 7.59 -21.14
C ALA A 501 -5.60 6.80 -20.86
N ASN A 502 -5.05 6.24 -21.93
CA ASN A 502 -3.64 5.85 -21.97
C ASN A 502 -2.83 7.12 -22.26
N TRP A 503 -1.76 7.33 -21.51
CA TRP A 503 -0.86 8.45 -21.68
C TRP A 503 0.33 8.08 -22.56
N PRO A 504 0.80 8.98 -23.44
CA PRO A 504 2.06 8.78 -24.15
C PRO A 504 3.20 8.57 -23.15
N THR A 505 4.17 7.73 -23.52
CA THR A 505 5.33 7.44 -22.65
C THR A 505 6.25 8.65 -22.43
N SER A 506 6.15 9.64 -23.32
CA SER A 506 6.83 10.93 -23.26
C SER A 506 6.13 11.98 -22.39
N GLN A 507 4.90 11.71 -21.93
CA GLN A 507 4.15 12.63 -21.09
C GLN A 507 4.84 12.82 -19.73
N VAL A 508 4.87 14.07 -19.25
CA VAL A 508 5.33 14.38 -17.89
C VAL A 508 4.30 13.88 -16.88
N LEU A 509 4.74 12.98 -15.99
CA LEU A 509 3.89 12.38 -14.97
C LEU A 509 3.95 13.21 -13.67
N PRO A 510 2.89 13.22 -12.84
CA PRO A 510 2.85 14.02 -11.61
C PRO A 510 4.00 13.71 -10.64
N TRP A 511 4.47 12.47 -10.59
CA TRP A 511 5.54 12.00 -9.72
C TRP A 511 6.92 11.97 -10.39
N GLN A 512 7.12 12.65 -11.53
CA GLN A 512 8.37 12.51 -12.31
C GLN A 512 9.62 13.05 -11.60
N HIS A 513 9.48 14.06 -10.74
CA HIS A 513 10.56 14.56 -9.89
C HIS A 513 10.87 13.64 -8.69
N LEU A 514 10.06 12.59 -8.47
CA LEU A 514 10.23 11.63 -7.39
C LEU A 514 10.83 10.33 -7.94
N GLN A 515 11.99 9.94 -7.44
CA GLN A 515 12.67 8.74 -7.92
C GLN A 515 12.26 7.51 -7.10
N GLY A 516 11.66 6.55 -7.81
CA GLY A 516 11.38 5.21 -7.33
C GLY A 516 12.61 4.29 -7.29
N ALA A 517 12.39 2.98 -7.15
CA ALA A 517 13.49 2.01 -7.08
C ALA A 517 14.17 1.72 -8.42
N LEU A 518 13.48 1.96 -9.54
CA LEU A 518 13.96 1.70 -10.89
C LEU A 518 13.89 2.96 -11.76
N PRO A 519 14.84 3.15 -12.69
CA PRO A 519 14.79 4.27 -13.62
C PRO A 519 13.66 4.08 -14.65
N GLN A 520 13.16 5.19 -15.20
CA GLN A 520 12.07 5.20 -16.19
C GLN A 520 12.36 4.30 -17.40
N ALA A 521 13.61 4.28 -17.91
CA ALA A 521 14.02 3.43 -19.02
C ALA A 521 13.75 1.93 -18.77
N THR A 522 13.91 1.46 -17.53
CA THR A 522 13.59 0.07 -17.17
C THR A 522 12.08 -0.19 -17.14
N LEU A 523 11.28 0.78 -16.67
CA LEU A 523 9.82 0.69 -16.70
C LEU A 523 9.28 0.62 -18.13
N LEU A 524 9.83 1.43 -19.04
CA LEU A 524 9.50 1.43 -20.47
C LEU A 524 9.82 0.08 -21.12
N LYS A 525 11.02 -0.45 -20.89
CA LYS A 525 11.40 -1.79 -21.38
C LYS A 525 10.44 -2.89 -20.90
N HIS A 526 10.00 -2.81 -19.64
CA HIS A 526 9.03 -3.76 -19.10
C HIS A 526 7.63 -3.58 -19.71
N LEU A 527 7.21 -2.35 -20.00
CA LEU A 527 5.96 -2.06 -20.72
C LEU A 527 6.02 -2.62 -22.14
N GLU A 528 7.07 -2.33 -22.90
CA GLU A 528 7.29 -2.87 -24.26
C GLU A 528 7.20 -4.40 -24.28
N SER A 529 7.81 -5.06 -23.30
CA SER A 529 7.75 -6.52 -23.13
C SER A 529 6.36 -7.05 -22.80
N ALA A 530 5.47 -6.23 -22.23
CA ALA A 530 4.08 -6.60 -22.01
C ALA A 530 3.27 -6.49 -23.31
N ILE A 531 3.50 -5.38 -24.03
CA ILE A 531 2.80 -5.04 -25.27
C ILE A 531 3.13 -6.06 -26.36
N SER A 532 4.36 -6.55 -26.43
CA SER A 532 4.77 -7.57 -27.41
C SER A 532 4.04 -8.92 -27.27
N VAL A 533 3.33 -9.14 -26.16
CA VAL A 533 2.54 -10.36 -25.89
C VAL A 533 1.06 -10.17 -26.29
N ALA A 534 0.65 -8.94 -26.62
CA ALA A 534 -0.70 -8.67 -27.05
C ALA A 534 -0.86 -8.95 -28.55
N ASP A 535 -1.88 -9.73 -28.91
CA ASP A 535 -2.20 -10.05 -30.30
C ASP A 535 -2.75 -8.82 -31.06
N ASP A 536 -3.39 -7.88 -30.34
CA ASP A 536 -3.88 -6.59 -30.83
C ASP A 536 -3.49 -5.46 -29.85
N VAL A 537 -2.52 -4.64 -30.23
CA VAL A 537 -2.10 -3.46 -29.45
C VAL A 537 -2.93 -2.25 -29.90
N PRO A 538 -3.67 -1.56 -29.01
CA PRO A 538 -4.31 -0.31 -29.38
C PRO A 538 -3.28 0.70 -29.91
N THR A 539 -3.54 1.36 -31.03
CA THR A 539 -2.64 2.36 -31.64
C THR A 539 -2.25 3.49 -30.69
N SER A 540 -3.06 3.73 -29.63
CA SER A 540 -2.78 4.70 -28.57
C SER A 540 -1.64 4.32 -27.63
N TRP A 541 -1.09 3.11 -27.75
CA TRP A 541 0.05 2.63 -26.96
C TRP A 541 1.37 2.71 -27.72
N SER A 542 1.30 2.96 -29.02
CA SER A 542 2.43 3.06 -29.94
C SER A 542 2.57 4.49 -30.45
N ALA A 543 3.16 5.37 -29.62
CA ALA A 543 3.86 6.60 -30.01
C ALA A 543 4.42 7.30 -28.76
#